data_AF-A0A2H0J8B6-F1
#
_entry.id   AF-A0A2H0J8B6-F1
#
_cell.length_a   1.000
_cell.length_b   1.000
_cell.length_c   1.000
_cell.angle_alpha   90.00
_cell.angle_beta   90.00
_cell.angle_gamma   90.00
#
_symmetry.space_group_name_H-M   'P 1'
#
loop_
_entity.id
_entity.type
_entity.pdbx_description
1 polymer ?
#
loop_
_entity_poly.entity_id
_entity_poly.type
_entity_poly.pdbx_seq_one_letter_code
_entity_poly.pdbx_strand_id
1 'polypeptide(L)'
;YTLTDNVENLTLTGSADINGTGNVLDNVLIGNSENNILTGLAGNDYLDGGLGADRMMGGTGNDTYVVDNAGDIVIEYSNKESDKKKSSESEDNSRKLPEDWTVGGIDTVLAGISYTLGANVENLMLTGSLDLYGYGNELGNVLTGNSGNNILMGMAGNDNLDGGLGADTMVGGSGDDTYIVDNAGDLVIEYGKEKSDKSQRSGSGDMLPDASSGGIDTVLSSVNYTLGDNVENLVMTGGVSINGFGNKLDNIIVGNDGSDLLQGFAGDDTLQGNASNDVLLGGSGNDILLDNGGNNLLDGGYGDDSLTGNAGNELFVGGEGNDVIRTGNGADIIVFNRGDGNDTVYGGTDTDNTLSLGGNIRYKDIALSRDGKNLVLSVGEHDQIAFKDWYKTDANYKSVLNLQVVSEAMLGFDRASSDMLLNKSVQNFDFTSIVNAFDQARGKQSDDGSLKKWNVMNTLLNSHLSASDTAALGGDLAHQYGTSGNLTGMNFTAAQDVLNVSQFGAQAQTLRPLQGLQGGAVTL
;
A
#
# COMPACT_ATOMS: atom_id res chain seq x y z
N TYR A 1 9.79 45.70 -27.93
CA TYR A 1 11.25 45.65 -28.12
C TYR A 1 11.62 44.22 -28.40
N THR A 2 12.53 43.99 -29.36
CA THR A 2 13.02 42.64 -29.69
C THR A 2 14.49 42.54 -29.28
N LEU A 3 14.85 41.50 -28.53
CA LEU A 3 16.22 41.24 -28.13
C LEU A 3 17.09 40.99 -29.37
N THR A 4 18.28 41.58 -29.39
CA THR A 4 19.31 41.24 -30.38
C THR A 4 20.02 39.96 -29.97
N ASP A 5 20.80 39.37 -30.88
CA ASP A 5 21.62 38.20 -30.59
C ASP A 5 22.49 38.40 -29.33
N ASN A 6 22.61 37.36 -28.51
CA ASN A 6 23.41 37.31 -27.28
C ASN A 6 22.97 38.28 -26.17
N VAL A 7 21.70 38.67 -26.18
CA VAL A 7 21.08 39.40 -25.07
C VAL A 7 19.93 38.55 -24.57
N GLU A 8 19.93 38.24 -23.28
CA GLU A 8 18.97 37.31 -22.69
C GLU A 8 17.94 37.99 -21.77
N ASN A 9 18.19 39.22 -21.33
CA ASN A 9 17.31 39.90 -20.36
C ASN A 9 16.63 41.13 -20.97
N LEU A 10 15.30 41.16 -20.92
CA LEU A 10 14.47 42.31 -21.27
C LEU A 10 13.56 42.68 -20.09
N THR A 11 13.64 43.94 -19.65
CA THR A 11 12.66 44.51 -18.70
C THR A 11 11.99 45.72 -19.32
N LEU A 12 10.67 45.64 -19.45
CA LEU A 12 9.83 46.71 -19.94
C LEU A 12 9.54 47.68 -18.78
N THR A 13 9.61 48.99 -19.05
CA THR A 13 9.41 50.02 -18.03
C THR A 13 8.51 51.14 -18.58
N GLY A 14 7.95 51.94 -17.68
CA GLY A 14 7.00 53.01 -18.02
C GLY A 14 5.55 52.53 -17.96
N SER A 15 4.63 53.40 -18.40
CA SER A 15 3.17 53.24 -18.24
C SER A 15 2.45 53.18 -19.59
N ALA A 16 3.09 52.57 -20.59
CA ALA A 16 2.52 52.36 -21.91
C ALA A 16 2.44 50.87 -22.20
N ASP A 17 1.43 50.45 -22.98
CA ASP A 17 1.31 49.10 -23.51
C ASP A 17 2.47 48.83 -24.48
N ILE A 18 3.54 48.22 -23.97
CA ILE A 18 4.74 47.90 -24.72
C ILE A 18 4.96 46.40 -24.68
N ASN A 19 5.45 45.86 -25.79
CA ASN A 19 5.60 44.41 -25.96
C ASN A 19 7.07 44.01 -25.96
N GLY A 20 7.36 42.77 -25.63
CA GLY A 20 8.70 42.19 -25.60
C GLY A 20 8.79 40.97 -26.53
N THR A 21 9.92 40.81 -27.20
CA THR A 21 10.23 39.61 -27.98
C THR A 21 11.66 39.19 -27.70
N GLY A 22 11.85 37.92 -27.38
CA GLY A 22 13.12 37.26 -27.17
C GLY A 22 13.89 36.97 -28.46
N ASN A 23 14.82 36.03 -28.37
CA ASN A 23 15.63 35.47 -29.44
C ASN A 23 15.69 33.94 -29.29
N VAL A 24 16.73 33.27 -29.80
CA VAL A 24 16.83 31.79 -29.79
C VAL A 24 17.55 31.23 -28.57
N LEU A 25 17.80 32.06 -27.56
CA LEU A 25 18.47 31.71 -26.31
C LEU A 25 17.43 31.70 -25.20
N ASP A 26 17.76 31.05 -24.09
CA ASP A 26 16.99 31.15 -22.84
C ASP A 26 16.90 32.62 -22.39
N ASN A 27 15.71 33.21 -22.44
CA ASN A 27 15.47 34.62 -22.16
C ASN A 27 14.71 34.85 -20.84
N VAL A 28 14.88 36.02 -20.26
CA VAL A 28 14.09 36.55 -19.14
C VAL A 28 13.38 37.80 -19.64
N LEU A 29 12.08 37.71 -19.83
CA LEU A 29 11.21 38.78 -20.30
C LEU A 29 10.31 39.25 -19.15
N ILE A 30 10.53 40.45 -18.65
CA ILE A 30 9.75 41.06 -17.57
C ILE A 30 8.99 42.27 -18.13
N GLY A 31 7.67 42.26 -17.96
CA GLY A 31 6.75 43.30 -18.35
C GLY A 31 6.72 44.50 -17.39
N ASN A 32 5.92 45.49 -17.72
CA ASN A 32 5.62 46.63 -16.86
C ASN A 32 4.27 46.42 -16.14
N SER A 33 3.64 47.48 -15.62
CA SER A 33 2.33 47.35 -14.95
C SER A 33 1.14 47.46 -15.90
N GLU A 34 1.37 47.52 -17.20
CA GLU A 34 0.35 47.63 -18.25
C GLU A 34 0.24 46.31 -19.00
N ASN A 35 -0.72 46.20 -19.92
CA ASN A 35 -0.94 44.97 -20.68
C ASN A 35 0.15 44.79 -21.74
N ASN A 36 0.96 43.75 -21.62
CA ASN A 36 2.08 43.43 -22.48
C ASN A 36 1.81 42.15 -23.28
N ILE A 37 2.47 42.06 -24.44
CA ILE A 37 2.64 40.82 -25.18
C ILE A 37 4.12 40.45 -25.10
N LEU A 38 4.41 39.33 -24.46
CA LEU A 38 5.76 38.78 -24.33
C LEU A 38 5.88 37.52 -25.20
N THR A 39 6.93 37.42 -26.00
CA THR A 39 7.18 36.29 -26.90
C THR A 39 8.62 35.80 -26.76
N GLY A 40 8.86 34.59 -26.25
CA GLY A 40 10.19 34.02 -26.01
C GLY A 40 10.91 33.60 -27.30
N LEU A 41 10.21 32.85 -28.16
CA LEU A 41 10.66 32.20 -29.40
C LEU A 41 11.27 30.81 -29.19
N ALA A 42 12.55 30.68 -28.94
CA ALA A 42 13.19 29.38 -28.76
C ALA A 42 14.18 29.47 -27.61
N GLY A 43 14.31 28.39 -26.85
CA GLY A 43 15.07 28.39 -25.61
C GLY A 43 14.12 28.12 -24.44
N ASN A 44 14.68 28.05 -23.25
CA ASN A 44 13.90 27.93 -22.02
C ASN A 44 13.69 29.34 -21.46
N ASP A 45 12.54 29.94 -21.78
CA ASP A 45 12.27 31.34 -21.50
C ASP A 45 11.48 31.52 -20.20
N TYR A 46 11.80 32.57 -19.45
CA TYR A 46 11.04 33.05 -18.29
C TYR A 46 10.27 34.31 -18.66
N LEU A 47 8.94 34.24 -18.63
CA LEU A 47 8.03 35.31 -18.99
C LEU A 47 7.22 35.75 -17.76
N ASP A 48 7.36 37.00 -17.37
CA ASP A 48 6.58 37.64 -16.31
C ASP A 48 5.96 38.91 -16.88
N GLY A 49 4.63 38.94 -17.02
CA GLY A 49 3.89 40.07 -17.56
C GLY A 49 3.91 41.32 -16.67
N GLY A 50 4.21 41.15 -15.37
CA GLY A 50 3.94 42.15 -14.35
C GLY A 50 2.44 42.18 -14.01
N LEU A 51 1.97 43.30 -13.46
CA LEU A 51 0.62 43.43 -12.88
C LEU A 51 -0.52 43.52 -13.91
N GLY A 52 -0.19 43.61 -15.21
CA GLY A 52 -1.12 43.89 -16.29
C GLY A 52 -2.03 42.69 -16.60
N ALA A 53 -2.85 42.80 -17.63
CA ALA A 53 -3.49 41.64 -18.25
C ALA A 53 -2.65 41.25 -19.47
N ASP A 54 -1.78 40.27 -19.29
CA ASP A 54 -0.67 40.00 -20.18
C ASP A 54 -0.91 38.81 -21.12
N ARG A 55 -0.21 38.80 -22.26
CA ARG A 55 -0.20 37.65 -23.16
C ARG A 55 1.23 37.14 -23.27
N MET A 56 1.47 35.95 -22.76
CA MET A 56 2.78 35.34 -22.73
C MET A 56 2.81 34.13 -23.65
N MET A 57 3.82 34.08 -24.51
CA MET A 57 4.04 33.03 -25.49
C MET A 57 5.51 32.64 -25.42
N GLY A 58 5.79 31.50 -24.86
CA GLY A 58 7.12 30.97 -24.58
C GLY A 58 7.77 30.62 -25.90
N GLY A 59 7.52 29.43 -26.41
CA GLY A 59 8.57 28.95 -27.27
C GLY A 59 8.51 27.51 -27.70
N THR A 60 9.52 27.16 -28.48
CA THR A 60 10.11 25.84 -28.33
C THR A 60 11.06 25.86 -27.14
N GLY A 61 11.11 24.79 -26.37
CA GLY A 61 11.91 24.74 -25.14
C GLY A 61 10.99 24.71 -23.95
N ASN A 62 11.57 24.60 -22.74
CA ASN A 62 10.83 24.48 -21.50
C ASN A 62 10.66 25.88 -20.90
N ASP A 63 9.49 26.45 -21.07
CA ASP A 63 9.22 27.83 -20.71
C ASP A 63 8.55 27.95 -19.34
N THR A 64 8.72 29.10 -18.71
CA THR A 64 8.14 29.44 -17.40
C THR A 64 7.35 30.73 -17.49
N TYR A 65 6.12 30.69 -17.02
CA TYR A 65 5.17 31.82 -17.05
C TYR A 65 4.80 32.24 -15.65
N VAL A 66 4.79 33.55 -15.36
CA VAL A 66 4.24 34.09 -14.11
C VAL A 66 2.84 34.62 -14.38
N VAL A 67 1.85 34.08 -13.66
CA VAL A 67 0.46 34.51 -13.73
C VAL A 67 0.05 35.08 -12.37
N ASP A 68 -0.13 36.39 -12.30
CA ASP A 68 -0.56 37.09 -11.08
C ASP A 68 -1.85 37.90 -11.28
N ASN A 69 -2.32 38.00 -12.54
CA ASN A 69 -3.53 38.70 -12.91
C ASN A 69 -4.51 37.76 -13.62
N ALA A 70 -5.80 37.86 -13.29
CA ALA A 70 -6.85 37.04 -13.91
C ALA A 70 -7.04 37.32 -15.42
N GLY A 71 -6.46 38.41 -15.93
CA GLY A 71 -6.43 38.74 -17.35
C GLY A 71 -5.25 38.14 -18.11
N ASP A 72 -4.31 37.48 -17.43
CA ASP A 72 -3.15 36.86 -18.07
C ASP A 72 -3.55 35.66 -18.91
N ILE A 73 -2.89 35.52 -20.05
CA ILE A 73 -3.11 34.43 -21.01
C ILE A 73 -1.76 33.83 -21.37
N VAL A 74 -1.58 32.57 -20.97
CA VAL A 74 -0.49 31.71 -21.45
C VAL A 74 -0.91 31.05 -22.75
N ILE A 75 -0.02 31.08 -23.75
CA ILE A 75 -0.28 30.51 -25.08
C ILE A 75 0.86 29.57 -25.43
N GLU A 76 0.54 28.27 -25.43
CA GLU A 76 1.41 27.22 -25.96
C GLU A 76 0.86 26.58 -27.23
N TYR A 77 1.76 26.27 -28.16
CA TYR A 77 1.40 25.65 -29.44
C TYR A 77 1.69 24.16 -29.44
N SER A 78 0.76 23.38 -30.02
CA SER A 78 0.88 21.93 -30.05
C SER A 78 2.02 21.45 -30.94
N ASN A 79 2.66 20.35 -30.53
CA ASN A 79 3.65 19.62 -31.32
C ASN A 79 3.05 18.78 -32.48
N LYS A 80 1.72 18.81 -32.68
CA LYS A 80 1.06 17.94 -33.67
C LYS A 80 1.20 18.51 -35.08
N GLU A 81 1.72 17.70 -36.00
CA GLU A 81 1.82 18.01 -37.44
C GLU A 81 0.50 18.46 -38.10
N SER A 82 -0.65 18.23 -37.45
CA SER A 82 -1.96 18.70 -37.93
C SER A 82 -2.09 20.23 -37.94
N ASP A 83 -1.31 20.95 -37.13
CA ASP A 83 -1.34 22.43 -37.11
C ASP A 83 -0.53 23.07 -38.25
N LYS A 84 0.30 22.28 -38.97
CA LYS A 84 0.96 22.73 -40.21
C LYS A 84 -0.02 23.11 -41.34
N LYS A 85 -1.30 22.69 -41.27
CA LYS A 85 -2.28 22.85 -42.37
C LYS A 85 -3.25 24.02 -42.24
N LYS A 86 -3.26 24.79 -41.14
CA LYS A 86 -4.11 25.99 -41.04
C LYS A 86 -3.45 27.29 -41.50
N SER A 87 -2.14 27.31 -41.76
CA SER A 87 -1.44 28.49 -42.28
C SER A 87 -1.32 28.53 -43.82
N SER A 88 -1.73 27.48 -44.55
CA SER A 88 -1.54 27.40 -46.00
C SER A 88 -2.73 27.91 -46.85
N GLU A 89 -3.82 28.40 -46.26
CA GLU A 89 -5.02 28.83 -47.02
C GLU A 89 -5.53 30.25 -46.72
N SER A 90 -4.76 31.13 -46.05
CA SER A 90 -5.09 32.56 -45.97
C SER A 90 -4.00 33.43 -46.62
N GLU A 91 -4.37 34.24 -47.61
CA GLU A 91 -3.52 35.22 -48.33
C GLU A 91 -2.99 36.38 -47.47
N ASP A 92 -3.00 36.25 -46.14
CA ASP A 92 -2.43 37.22 -45.21
C ASP A 92 -1.06 36.72 -44.70
N ASN A 93 0.00 37.18 -45.36
CA ASN A 93 1.39 36.81 -45.11
C ASN A 93 2.00 37.42 -43.84
N SER A 94 1.17 37.87 -42.88
CA SER A 94 1.57 38.42 -41.58
C SER A 94 1.47 37.42 -40.41
N ARG A 95 1.02 36.18 -40.68
CA ARG A 95 0.82 35.12 -39.67
C ARG A 95 1.49 33.80 -40.05
N LYS A 96 2.68 33.87 -40.64
CA LYS A 96 3.48 32.67 -40.94
C LYS A 96 4.26 32.28 -39.67
N LEU A 97 3.75 31.31 -38.92
CA LEU A 97 4.53 30.65 -37.86
C LEU A 97 5.79 30.03 -38.51
N PRO A 98 7.01 30.23 -37.96
CA PRO A 98 8.23 29.64 -38.50
C PRO A 98 8.12 28.11 -38.63
N GLU A 99 8.66 27.55 -39.71
CA GLU A 99 8.40 26.17 -40.16
C GLU A 99 9.11 25.06 -39.34
N ASP A 100 9.65 25.38 -38.15
CA ASP A 100 10.53 24.48 -37.38
C ASP A 100 10.31 24.54 -35.85
N TRP A 101 9.04 24.44 -35.41
CA TRP A 101 8.63 24.39 -34.00
C TRP A 101 8.38 22.95 -33.50
N THR A 102 9.09 21.95 -34.03
CA THR A 102 8.70 20.53 -33.85
C THR A 102 9.19 19.86 -32.57
N VAL A 103 9.61 20.61 -31.55
CA VAL A 103 9.89 20.07 -30.21
C VAL A 103 9.25 20.99 -29.19
N GLY A 104 8.04 20.64 -28.73
CA GLY A 104 7.45 21.28 -27.55
C GLY A 104 8.24 20.87 -26.31
N GLY A 105 8.44 21.81 -25.38
CA GLY A 105 9.09 21.53 -24.10
C GLY A 105 8.10 21.04 -23.05
N ILE A 106 8.55 21.09 -21.79
CA ILE A 106 7.73 20.91 -20.60
C ILE A 106 7.59 22.28 -19.97
N ASP A 107 6.38 22.83 -20.06
CA ASP A 107 6.14 24.24 -19.74
C ASP A 107 5.50 24.38 -18.36
N THR A 108 5.86 25.46 -17.66
CA THR A 108 5.50 25.67 -16.25
C THR A 108 4.81 27.00 -16.03
N VAL A 109 3.66 26.98 -15.36
CA VAL A 109 2.98 28.18 -14.88
C VAL A 109 3.20 28.33 -13.38
N LEU A 110 3.71 29.49 -12.98
CA LEU A 110 3.80 29.98 -11.61
C LEU A 110 2.61 30.91 -11.34
N ALA A 111 1.59 30.42 -10.63
CA ALA A 111 0.36 31.18 -10.45
C ALA A 111 0.24 31.74 -9.02
N GLY A 112 0.15 33.07 -8.87
CA GLY A 112 -0.19 33.73 -7.61
C GLY A 112 -1.70 33.78 -7.32
N ILE A 113 -2.50 33.26 -8.25
CA ILE A 113 -3.97 33.23 -8.23
C ILE A 113 -4.47 31.84 -8.64
N SER A 114 -5.78 31.61 -8.54
CA SER A 114 -6.37 30.37 -9.08
C SER A 114 -6.24 30.33 -10.59
N TYR A 115 -5.84 29.18 -11.13
CA TYR A 115 -5.46 29.09 -12.55
C TYR A 115 -5.84 27.74 -13.16
N THR A 116 -6.16 27.79 -14.46
CA THR A 116 -6.44 26.61 -15.29
C THR A 116 -5.41 26.57 -16.41
N LEU A 117 -4.69 25.44 -16.53
CA LEU A 117 -3.72 25.25 -17.58
C LEU A 117 -4.38 25.32 -18.95
N GLY A 118 -3.77 26.12 -19.84
CA GLY A 118 -4.09 26.09 -21.26
C GLY A 118 -3.64 24.78 -21.89
N ALA A 119 -4.07 24.51 -23.12
CA ALA A 119 -3.59 23.34 -23.85
C ALA A 119 -2.06 23.38 -24.04
N ASN A 120 -1.42 22.21 -24.04
CA ASN A 120 0.03 22.05 -24.23
C ASN A 120 0.90 22.64 -23.11
N VAL A 121 0.34 22.81 -21.91
CA VAL A 121 1.12 23.18 -20.71
C VAL A 121 1.03 22.03 -19.72
N GLU A 122 2.17 21.60 -19.18
CA GLU A 122 2.24 20.40 -18.36
C GLU A 122 2.22 20.71 -16.86
N ASN A 123 2.88 21.78 -16.41
CA ASN A 123 3.09 22.03 -14.98
C ASN A 123 2.38 23.28 -14.48
N LEU A 124 1.74 23.18 -13.32
CA LEU A 124 1.23 24.30 -12.55
C LEU A 124 1.84 24.28 -11.15
N MET A 125 2.45 25.39 -10.72
CA MET A 125 2.84 25.63 -9.34
C MET A 125 2.08 26.85 -8.80
N LEU A 126 1.22 26.61 -7.82
CA LEU A 126 0.58 27.68 -7.08
C LEU A 126 1.61 28.33 -6.14
N THR A 127 1.60 29.65 -6.07
CA THR A 127 2.52 30.43 -5.25
C THR A 127 1.76 31.21 -4.18
N GLY A 128 2.50 31.79 -3.24
CA GLY A 128 1.90 32.50 -2.10
C GLY A 128 1.38 31.53 -1.04
N SER A 129 0.31 31.93 -0.35
CA SER A 129 -0.23 31.20 0.80
C SER A 129 -1.76 31.30 0.90
N LEU A 130 -2.41 31.59 -0.23
CA LEU A 130 -3.87 31.66 -0.31
C LEU A 130 -4.44 30.28 -0.65
N ASP A 131 -5.68 30.05 -0.24
CA ASP A 131 -6.49 28.92 -0.66
C ASP A 131 -6.88 29.12 -2.13
N LEU A 132 -6.14 28.47 -3.03
CA LEU A 132 -6.27 28.62 -4.49
C LEU A 132 -6.70 27.33 -5.17
N TYR A 133 -7.32 27.47 -6.34
CA TYR A 133 -7.68 26.36 -7.22
C TYR A 133 -6.65 26.21 -8.35
N GLY A 134 -6.17 25.00 -8.57
CA GLY A 134 -5.33 24.63 -9.70
C GLY A 134 -6.03 23.59 -10.57
N TYR A 135 -6.19 23.88 -11.85
CA TYR A 135 -6.82 22.96 -12.79
C TYR A 135 -5.82 22.60 -13.91
N GLY A 136 -5.65 21.30 -14.15
CA GLY A 136 -4.94 20.74 -15.29
C GLY A 136 -5.74 20.83 -16.59
N ASN A 137 -5.35 20.01 -17.57
CA ASN A 137 -5.91 19.94 -18.91
C ASN A 137 -6.05 18.47 -19.37
N GLU A 138 -5.93 18.17 -20.66
CA GLU A 138 -6.09 16.79 -21.19
C GLU A 138 -4.76 16.01 -21.24
N LEU A 139 -3.68 16.55 -20.67
CA LEU A 139 -2.34 15.95 -20.61
C LEU A 139 -2.12 15.35 -19.22
N GLY A 140 -1.10 14.50 -19.08
CA GLY A 140 -0.58 14.20 -17.73
C GLY A 140 0.14 15.43 -17.18
N ASN A 141 -0.46 16.07 -16.19
CA ASN A 141 -0.01 17.30 -15.57
C ASN A 141 0.75 17.06 -14.27
N VAL A 142 1.61 18.01 -13.90
CA VAL A 142 2.15 18.12 -12.54
C VAL A 142 1.55 19.36 -11.89
N LEU A 143 0.71 19.16 -10.88
CA LEU A 143 0.06 20.23 -10.13
C LEU A 143 0.63 20.28 -8.72
N THR A 144 1.28 21.39 -8.37
CA THR A 144 1.82 21.64 -7.03
C THR A 144 1.10 22.83 -6.41
N GLY A 145 0.51 22.61 -5.24
CA GLY A 145 -0.13 23.64 -4.42
C GLY A 145 0.89 24.50 -3.66
N ASN A 146 0.35 25.37 -2.81
CA ASN A 146 1.12 26.29 -1.98
C ASN A 146 0.96 25.91 -0.50
N SER A 147 1.11 26.86 0.43
CA SER A 147 0.94 26.57 1.86
C SER A 147 -0.49 26.76 2.38
N GLY A 148 -1.44 27.13 1.52
CA GLY A 148 -2.87 27.27 1.83
C GLY A 148 -3.62 25.97 1.55
N ASN A 149 -4.93 25.95 1.77
CA ASN A 149 -5.76 24.79 1.47
C ASN A 149 -6.23 24.87 0.02
N ASN A 150 -5.52 24.18 -0.86
CA ASN A 150 -5.72 24.17 -2.29
C ASN A 150 -6.73 23.11 -2.73
N ILE A 151 -7.33 23.37 -3.91
CA ILE A 151 -8.10 22.38 -4.65
C ILE A 151 -7.40 22.16 -5.97
N LEU A 152 -6.86 20.96 -6.18
CA LEU A 152 -6.17 20.57 -7.40
C LEU A 152 -7.03 19.58 -8.19
N MET A 153 -7.22 19.84 -9.48
CA MET A 153 -7.96 18.96 -10.39
C MET A 153 -7.14 18.64 -11.64
N GLY A 154 -6.66 17.40 -11.77
CA GLY A 154 -5.85 16.93 -12.91
C GLY A 154 -6.61 16.93 -14.24
N MET A 155 -7.88 16.51 -14.19
CA MET A 155 -8.81 16.34 -15.31
C MET A 155 -8.62 15.02 -16.05
N ALA A 156 -7.83 15.00 -17.12
CA ALA A 156 -7.60 13.80 -17.90
C ALA A 156 -6.13 13.68 -18.25
N GLY A 157 -5.60 12.47 -18.21
CA GLY A 157 -4.17 12.27 -18.26
C GLY A 157 -3.72 11.52 -17.02
N ASN A 158 -2.44 11.18 -16.95
CA ASN A 158 -1.86 10.59 -15.75
C ASN A 158 -1.20 11.73 -14.98
N ASP A 159 -1.88 12.24 -13.98
CA ASP A 159 -1.55 13.47 -13.27
C ASP A 159 -0.75 13.17 -11.99
N ASN A 160 0.10 14.12 -11.59
CA ASN A 160 0.79 14.12 -10.31
C ASN A 160 0.34 15.34 -9.51
N LEU A 161 -0.37 15.11 -8.41
CA LEU A 161 -0.99 16.14 -7.58
C LEU A 161 -0.30 16.17 -6.22
N ASP A 162 0.28 17.33 -5.89
CA ASP A 162 0.89 17.64 -4.61
C ASP A 162 0.21 18.89 -4.04
N GLY A 163 -0.58 18.73 -2.98
CA GLY A 163 -1.29 19.85 -2.33
C GLY A 163 -0.35 20.88 -1.71
N GLY A 164 0.89 20.51 -1.39
CA GLY A 164 1.76 21.29 -0.53
C GLY A 164 1.44 21.07 0.95
N LEU A 165 1.69 22.08 1.79
CA LEU A 165 1.61 21.92 3.26
C LEU A 165 0.17 22.00 3.83
N GLY A 166 -0.80 22.38 2.99
CA GLY A 166 -2.17 22.69 3.36
C GLY A 166 -2.96 21.47 3.81
N ALA A 167 -4.25 21.66 4.09
CA ALA A 167 -5.22 20.57 4.08
C ALA A 167 -5.95 20.62 2.74
N ASP A 168 -5.46 19.84 1.79
CA ASP A 168 -5.77 20.03 0.37
C ASP A 168 -6.84 19.06 -0.12
N THR A 169 -7.50 19.40 -1.23
CA THR A 169 -8.36 18.46 -1.95
C THR A 169 -7.79 18.21 -3.32
N MET A 170 -7.47 16.96 -3.62
CA MET A 170 -6.87 16.55 -4.88
C MET A 170 -7.82 15.62 -5.62
N VAL A 171 -8.07 15.93 -6.89
CA VAL A 171 -8.97 15.20 -7.79
C VAL A 171 -8.21 14.91 -9.09
N GLY A 172 -7.79 13.67 -9.30
CA GLY A 172 -7.00 13.23 -10.45
C GLY A 172 -7.84 13.30 -11.72
N GLY A 173 -8.88 12.47 -11.77
CA GLY A 173 -9.92 12.56 -12.79
C GLY A 173 -9.97 11.30 -13.64
N SER A 174 -9.34 11.29 -14.80
CA SER A 174 -9.28 10.09 -15.65
C SER A 174 -7.87 9.82 -16.12
N GLY A 175 -7.41 8.59 -15.96
CA GLY A 175 -6.02 8.21 -16.18
C GLY A 175 -5.50 7.57 -14.90
N ASP A 176 -4.21 7.21 -14.88
CA ASP A 176 -3.57 6.67 -13.69
C ASP A 176 -2.89 7.83 -12.94
N ASP A 177 -3.51 8.27 -11.86
CA ASP A 177 -3.12 9.48 -11.13
C ASP A 177 -2.28 9.17 -9.89
N THR A 178 -1.41 10.11 -9.52
CA THR A 178 -0.57 10.03 -8.32
C THR A 178 -0.83 11.22 -7.41
N TYR A 179 -1.04 10.93 -6.12
CA TYR A 179 -1.33 11.90 -5.08
C TYR A 179 -0.24 11.90 -4.02
N ILE A 180 0.27 13.07 -3.66
CA ILE A 180 1.17 13.24 -2.53
C ILE A 180 0.35 13.72 -1.34
N VAL A 181 0.29 12.89 -0.29
CA VAL A 181 -0.40 13.21 0.96
C VAL A 181 0.62 13.37 2.08
N ASP A 182 0.77 14.60 2.56
CA ASP A 182 1.69 14.93 3.66
C ASP A 182 0.98 15.52 4.88
N ASN A 183 -0.31 15.83 4.75
CA ASN A 183 -1.14 16.39 5.79
C ASN A 183 -2.34 15.46 6.06
N ALA A 184 -2.63 15.21 7.33
CA ALA A 184 -3.79 14.40 7.73
C ALA A 184 -5.14 15.04 7.36
N GLY A 185 -5.14 16.31 6.96
CA GLY A 185 -6.30 17.02 6.42
C GLY A 185 -6.49 16.88 4.91
N ASP A 186 -5.55 16.26 4.19
CA ASP A 186 -5.67 16.06 2.74
C ASP A 186 -6.78 15.09 2.39
N LEU A 187 -7.45 15.37 1.27
CA LEU A 187 -8.54 14.58 0.74
C LEU A 187 -8.27 14.23 -0.73
N VAL A 188 -8.08 12.94 -1.00
CA VAL A 188 -8.06 12.40 -2.37
C VAL A 188 -9.48 12.00 -2.78
N ILE A 189 -9.89 12.42 -3.97
CA ILE A 189 -11.19 12.08 -4.55
C ILE A 189 -10.99 11.47 -5.92
N GLU A 190 -11.36 10.19 -6.04
CA GLU A 190 -11.47 9.50 -7.31
C GLU A 190 -12.92 9.21 -7.71
N TYR A 191 -13.19 9.34 -9.01
CA TYR A 191 -14.51 9.05 -9.57
C TYR A 191 -14.48 7.72 -10.31
N GLY A 192 -15.10 6.70 -9.71
CA GLY A 192 -15.17 5.36 -10.33
C GLY A 192 -15.84 5.33 -11.71
N LYS A 193 -15.52 4.28 -12.48
CA LYS A 193 -16.01 3.94 -13.83
C LYS A 193 -17.54 4.00 -14.00
N GLU A 194 -18.28 3.90 -12.91
CA GLU A 194 -19.75 3.76 -12.87
C GLU A 194 -20.51 5.08 -13.12
N LYS A 195 -19.86 6.26 -13.10
CA LYS A 195 -20.55 7.55 -13.38
C LYS A 195 -20.56 7.94 -14.86
N SER A 196 -20.63 6.97 -15.77
CA SER A 196 -20.98 7.22 -17.17
C SER A 196 -22.45 7.63 -17.37
N ASP A 197 -23.26 7.72 -16.31
CA ASP A 197 -24.60 8.30 -16.38
C ASP A 197 -24.54 9.82 -16.64
N LYS A 198 -24.50 10.16 -17.93
CA LYS A 198 -24.64 11.50 -18.48
C LYS A 198 -25.93 12.22 -18.02
N SER A 199 -26.86 11.56 -17.33
CA SER A 199 -28.14 12.15 -16.88
C SER A 199 -28.02 13.12 -15.68
N GLN A 200 -26.90 13.17 -14.96
CA GLN A 200 -26.67 14.16 -13.90
C GLN A 200 -26.02 15.47 -14.40
N ARG A 201 -25.68 15.58 -15.70
CA ARG A 201 -25.20 16.84 -16.29
C ARG A 201 -26.37 17.78 -16.59
N SER A 202 -26.90 18.44 -15.57
CA SER A 202 -27.81 19.57 -15.75
C SER A 202 -27.40 20.77 -14.90
N GLY A 203 -26.70 21.72 -15.52
CA GLY A 203 -26.43 23.02 -14.92
C GLY A 203 -25.03 23.51 -15.20
N SER A 204 -24.95 24.62 -15.94
CA SER A 204 -23.79 25.49 -16.14
C SER A 204 -22.74 25.52 -15.02
N GLY A 205 -21.47 25.23 -15.36
CA GLY A 205 -20.30 25.77 -14.66
C GLY A 205 -19.44 24.81 -13.84
N ASP A 206 -19.89 23.59 -13.57
CA ASP A 206 -19.06 22.60 -12.85
C ASP A 206 -18.24 21.75 -13.83
N MET A 207 -16.92 21.97 -13.85
CA MET A 207 -15.95 21.08 -14.49
C MET A 207 -15.74 19.85 -13.59
N LEU A 208 -16.73 18.95 -13.53
CA LEU A 208 -16.48 17.60 -13.01
C LEU A 208 -15.95 16.72 -14.17
N PRO A 209 -14.77 16.09 -14.01
CA PRO A 209 -14.15 15.27 -15.06
C PRO A 209 -15.04 14.07 -15.45
N ASP A 210 -14.93 13.65 -16.71
CA ASP A 210 -15.69 12.53 -17.29
C ASP A 210 -14.99 11.20 -16.93
N ALA A 211 -15.52 10.49 -15.92
CA ALA A 211 -15.01 9.23 -15.36
C ALA A 211 -15.07 8.00 -16.32
N SER A 212 -15.01 8.21 -17.63
CA SER A 212 -15.28 7.16 -18.62
C SER A 212 -14.17 6.10 -18.77
N SER A 213 -13.01 6.30 -18.12
CA SER A 213 -11.94 5.31 -17.99
C SER A 213 -11.19 5.52 -16.66
N GLY A 214 -11.70 4.97 -15.56
CA GLY A 214 -10.94 4.96 -14.29
C GLY A 214 -9.61 4.23 -14.49
N GLY A 215 -8.52 4.86 -14.07
CA GLY A 215 -7.17 4.27 -14.08
C GLY A 215 -6.90 3.43 -12.84
N ILE A 216 -5.62 3.25 -12.55
CA ILE A 216 -5.10 2.69 -11.31
C ILE A 216 -4.40 3.82 -10.57
N ASP A 217 -5.00 4.26 -9.48
CA ASP A 217 -4.60 5.49 -8.81
C ASP A 217 -3.74 5.19 -7.57
N THR A 218 -2.75 6.05 -7.33
CA THR A 218 -1.72 5.83 -6.31
C THR A 218 -1.61 6.99 -5.34
N VAL A 219 -1.70 6.69 -4.04
CA VAL A 219 -1.39 7.64 -2.97
C VAL A 219 0.00 7.37 -2.41
N LEU A 220 0.86 8.38 -2.43
CA LEU A 220 2.13 8.41 -1.72
C LEU A 220 1.92 9.19 -0.41
N SER A 221 1.84 8.50 0.72
CA SER A 221 1.54 9.14 2.00
C SER A 221 2.76 9.21 2.92
N SER A 222 2.99 10.34 3.57
CA SER A 222 3.97 10.47 4.68
C SER A 222 3.31 10.54 6.06
N VAL A 223 1.99 10.34 6.10
CA VAL A 223 1.15 10.30 7.30
C VAL A 223 0.28 9.03 7.32
N ASN A 224 -0.44 8.78 8.43
CA ASN A 224 -1.46 7.74 8.45
C ASN A 224 -2.53 8.03 7.39
N TYR A 225 -2.91 7.02 6.59
CA TYR A 225 -3.83 7.24 5.49
C TYR A 225 -4.77 6.05 5.25
N THR A 226 -6.00 6.36 4.88
CA THR A 226 -7.01 5.39 4.46
C THR A 226 -7.44 5.72 3.04
N LEU A 227 -7.34 4.76 2.13
CA LEU A 227 -7.76 4.94 0.75
C LEU A 227 -9.26 5.29 0.68
N GLY A 228 -9.56 6.34 -0.08
CA GLY A 228 -10.93 6.67 -0.46
C GLY A 228 -11.49 5.67 -1.47
N ASP A 229 -12.78 5.76 -1.80
CA ASP A 229 -13.37 4.92 -2.84
C ASP A 229 -12.65 5.12 -4.19
N ASN A 230 -12.51 4.04 -4.97
CA ASN A 230 -11.92 4.04 -6.32
C ASN A 230 -10.41 4.35 -6.37
N VAL A 231 -9.69 4.24 -5.25
CA VAL A 231 -8.23 4.32 -5.24
C VAL A 231 -7.67 2.95 -4.92
N GLU A 232 -6.73 2.45 -5.72
CA GLU A 232 -6.23 1.08 -5.61
C GLU A 232 -4.93 0.98 -4.83
N ASN A 233 -4.00 1.93 -4.99
CA ASN A 233 -2.65 1.79 -4.45
C ASN A 233 -2.34 2.80 -3.33
N LEU A 234 -1.74 2.31 -2.26
CA LEU A 234 -1.17 3.11 -1.18
C LEU A 234 0.30 2.76 -0.98
N VAL A 235 1.17 3.77 -1.01
CA VAL A 235 2.58 3.63 -0.67
C VAL A 235 2.90 4.58 0.47
N MET A 236 3.30 4.01 1.59
CA MET A 236 3.78 4.76 2.75
C MET A 236 5.22 5.18 2.49
N THR A 237 5.54 6.43 2.81
CA THR A 237 6.84 7.06 2.57
C THR A 237 7.48 7.50 3.88
N GLY A 238 8.77 7.83 3.84
CA GLY A 238 9.55 8.14 5.04
C GLY A 238 10.05 6.88 5.76
N GLY A 239 10.34 7.00 7.05
CA GLY A 239 10.86 5.89 7.87
C GLY A 239 10.40 5.98 9.32
N VAL A 240 9.26 6.64 9.54
CA VAL A 240 8.58 6.68 10.85
C VAL A 240 7.36 5.78 10.76
N SER A 241 7.00 5.14 11.87
CA SER A 241 5.79 4.30 11.95
C SER A 241 4.54 5.09 11.56
N ILE A 242 3.87 4.66 10.50
CA ILE A 242 2.60 5.18 10.01
C ILE A 242 1.71 4.04 9.52
N ASN A 243 0.40 4.21 9.62
CA ASN A 243 -0.55 3.14 9.34
C ASN A 243 -1.28 3.39 8.02
N GLY A 244 -1.36 2.35 7.19
CA GLY A 244 -1.99 2.37 5.89
C GLY A 244 -3.22 1.47 5.86
N PHE A 245 -4.34 2.00 5.36
CA PHE A 245 -5.59 1.25 5.28
C PHE A 245 -6.15 1.30 3.86
N GLY A 246 -6.54 0.14 3.34
CA GLY A 246 -7.21 -0.03 2.06
C GLY A 246 -8.69 0.36 2.10
N ASN A 247 -9.45 -0.14 1.14
CA ASN A 247 -10.89 0.07 0.99
C ASN A 247 -11.60 -1.26 0.70
N LYS A 248 -12.44 -1.35 -0.35
CA LYS A 248 -13.17 -2.60 -0.69
C LYS A 248 -12.73 -3.18 -2.04
N LEU A 249 -11.70 -2.57 -2.63
CA LEU A 249 -11.13 -2.96 -3.91
C LEU A 249 -9.94 -3.87 -3.64
N ASP A 250 -9.43 -4.47 -4.69
CA ASP A 250 -8.16 -5.20 -4.65
C ASP A 250 -7.03 -4.15 -4.54
N ASN A 251 -6.54 -3.90 -3.32
CA ASN A 251 -5.57 -2.85 -3.05
C ASN A 251 -4.12 -3.35 -3.10
N ILE A 252 -3.19 -2.46 -3.49
CA ILE A 252 -1.76 -2.66 -3.29
C ILE A 252 -1.30 -1.69 -2.21
N ILE A 253 -0.89 -2.21 -1.05
CA ILE A 253 -0.45 -1.41 0.10
C ILE A 253 1.01 -1.75 0.41
N VAL A 254 1.88 -0.74 0.33
CA VAL A 254 3.31 -0.88 0.63
C VAL A 254 3.65 0.01 1.83
N GLY A 255 4.09 -0.60 2.93
CA GLY A 255 4.59 0.06 4.14
C GLY A 255 5.92 0.78 3.92
N ASN A 256 6.40 1.49 4.94
CA ASN A 256 7.72 2.12 4.90
C ASN A 256 8.73 1.32 5.74
N ASP A 257 9.86 1.91 6.16
CA ASP A 257 10.85 1.21 6.99
C ASP A 257 10.49 1.19 8.50
N GLY A 258 9.38 1.83 8.86
CA GLY A 258 8.83 1.94 10.21
C GLY A 258 7.98 0.72 10.57
N SER A 259 7.67 0.62 11.85
CA SER A 259 6.79 -0.43 12.39
C SER A 259 5.32 -0.06 12.16
N ASP A 260 4.71 -0.60 11.12
CA ASP A 260 3.44 -0.14 10.54
C ASP A 260 2.26 -1.09 10.85
N LEU A 261 1.03 -0.56 10.80
CA LEU A 261 -0.19 -1.36 10.63
C LEU A 261 -0.70 -1.17 9.21
N LEU A 262 -0.73 -2.26 8.44
CA LEU A 262 -1.30 -2.31 7.10
C LEU A 262 -2.56 -3.19 7.12
N GLN A 263 -3.67 -2.68 6.60
CA GLN A 263 -4.93 -3.41 6.55
C GLN A 263 -5.61 -3.25 5.19
N GLY A 264 -5.86 -4.36 4.49
CA GLY A 264 -6.52 -4.38 3.17
C GLY A 264 -8.05 -4.20 3.27
N PHE A 265 -8.64 -4.85 4.26
CA PHE A 265 -10.09 -4.97 4.51
C PHE A 265 -10.80 -5.97 3.62
N ALA A 266 -11.24 -5.58 2.43
CA ALA A 266 -12.01 -6.44 1.56
C ALA A 266 -11.55 -6.29 0.12
N GLY A 267 -11.52 -7.38 -0.63
CA GLY A 267 -10.85 -7.40 -1.94
C GLY A 267 -9.69 -8.39 -1.88
N ASP A 268 -9.15 -8.75 -3.04
CA ASP A 268 -7.95 -9.58 -3.10
C ASP A 268 -6.72 -8.65 -2.99
N ASP A 269 -6.28 -8.38 -1.77
CA ASP A 269 -5.30 -7.34 -1.46
C ASP A 269 -3.85 -7.84 -1.56
N THR A 270 -2.90 -6.94 -1.83
CA THR A 270 -1.46 -7.19 -1.75
C THR A 270 -0.82 -6.23 -0.75
N LEU A 271 -0.34 -6.75 0.37
CA LEU A 271 0.28 -6.00 1.45
C LEU A 271 1.78 -6.31 1.54
N GLN A 272 2.61 -5.28 1.62
CA GLN A 272 4.05 -5.40 1.80
C GLN A 272 4.53 -4.57 3.00
N GLY A 273 5.00 -5.21 4.07
CA GLY A 273 5.46 -4.54 5.31
C GLY A 273 6.75 -3.76 5.16
N ASN A 274 7.72 -4.34 4.43
CA ASN A 274 9.11 -3.90 4.29
C ASN A 274 10.00 -4.25 5.49
N ALA A 275 10.38 -3.29 6.32
CA ALA A 275 11.37 -3.49 7.37
C ALA A 275 10.78 -3.06 8.71
N SER A 276 11.34 -3.59 9.80
CA SER A 276 10.82 -3.43 11.17
C SER A 276 9.68 -4.38 11.47
N ASN A 277 9.06 -4.25 12.64
CA ASN A 277 8.02 -5.16 13.09
C ASN A 277 6.67 -4.57 12.70
N ASP A 278 6.00 -5.20 11.76
CA ASP A 278 4.75 -4.78 11.13
C ASP A 278 3.61 -5.72 11.47
N VAL A 279 2.39 -5.19 11.34
CA VAL A 279 1.15 -5.95 11.39
C VAL A 279 0.45 -5.81 10.06
N LEU A 280 0.34 -6.91 9.32
CA LEU A 280 -0.32 -7.00 8.02
C LEU A 280 -1.61 -7.80 8.21
N LEU A 281 -2.74 -7.15 7.90
CA LEU A 281 -4.08 -7.75 7.97
C LEU A 281 -4.69 -7.73 6.56
N GLY A 282 -4.84 -8.87 5.91
CA GLY A 282 -5.48 -8.97 4.60
C GLY A 282 -6.96 -8.59 4.69
N GLY A 283 -7.72 -9.40 5.42
CA GLY A 283 -9.11 -9.13 5.74
C GLY A 283 -10.03 -10.16 5.10
N SER A 284 -10.73 -9.81 4.03
CA SER A 284 -11.58 -10.75 3.30
C SER A 284 -11.28 -10.70 1.81
N GLY A 285 -11.03 -11.85 1.21
CA GLY A 285 -10.54 -11.96 -0.16
C GLY A 285 -9.37 -12.93 -0.18
N ASN A 286 -8.72 -13.10 -1.33
CA ASN A 286 -7.54 -13.94 -1.43
C ASN A 286 -6.31 -13.04 -1.43
N ASP A 287 -5.77 -12.83 -0.25
CA ASP A 287 -4.78 -11.80 0.00
C ASP A 287 -3.35 -12.31 -0.18
N ILE A 288 -2.45 -11.42 -0.55
CA ILE A 288 -1.01 -11.67 -0.63
C ILE A 288 -0.31 -10.78 0.39
N LEU A 289 0.22 -11.40 1.44
CA LEU A 289 0.96 -10.70 2.49
C LEU A 289 2.45 -11.05 2.37
N LEU A 290 3.28 -10.02 2.17
CA LEU A 290 4.73 -10.15 2.06
C LEU A 290 5.43 -9.30 3.10
N ASP A 291 6.45 -9.88 3.71
CA ASP A 291 7.37 -9.13 4.55
C ASP A 291 8.84 -9.35 4.14
N ASN A 292 9.69 -8.34 4.36
CA ASN A 292 11.11 -8.37 4.00
C ASN A 292 12.06 -8.25 5.20
N GLY A 293 11.58 -8.06 6.43
CA GLY A 293 12.42 -8.13 7.62
C GLY A 293 11.72 -7.71 8.92
N GLY A 294 12.29 -8.13 10.04
CA GLY A 294 11.70 -7.90 11.37
C GLY A 294 10.82 -9.06 11.81
N ASN A 295 10.21 -8.96 12.99
CA ASN A 295 9.25 -9.92 13.51
C ASN A 295 7.84 -9.42 13.20
N ASN A 296 7.13 -10.11 12.33
CA ASN A 296 5.89 -9.60 11.75
C ASN A 296 4.67 -10.44 12.12
N LEU A 297 3.50 -9.81 12.19
CA LEU A 297 2.22 -10.50 12.18
C LEU A 297 1.66 -10.46 10.75
N LEU A 298 1.47 -11.63 10.15
CA LEU A 298 0.77 -11.77 8.87
C LEU A 298 -0.54 -12.52 9.15
N ASP A 299 -1.66 -11.82 8.99
CA ASP A 299 -3.02 -12.36 9.16
C ASP A 299 -3.80 -12.24 7.86
N GLY A 300 -4.04 -13.38 7.19
CA GLY A 300 -4.77 -13.43 5.92
C GLY A 300 -6.25 -13.09 6.13
N GLY A 301 -6.89 -13.76 7.07
CA GLY A 301 -8.27 -13.46 7.47
C GLY A 301 -9.25 -14.45 6.84
N TYR A 302 -10.10 -14.00 5.92
CA TYR A 302 -11.07 -14.85 5.23
C TYR A 302 -10.70 -14.99 3.76
N GLY A 303 -10.56 -16.22 3.27
CA GLY A 303 -10.31 -16.51 1.86
C GLY A 303 -9.10 -17.43 1.69
N ASP A 304 -8.64 -17.66 0.46
CA ASP A 304 -7.48 -18.52 0.22
C ASP A 304 -6.21 -17.63 0.09
N ASP A 305 -5.51 -17.42 1.19
CA ASP A 305 -4.46 -16.40 1.30
C ASP A 305 -3.04 -16.94 0.99
N SER A 306 -2.12 -16.05 0.62
CA SER A 306 -0.70 -16.35 0.42
C SER A 306 0.19 -15.48 1.30
N LEU A 307 0.68 -16.05 2.39
CA LEU A 307 1.52 -15.37 3.38
C LEU A 307 2.98 -15.76 3.18
N THR A 308 3.87 -14.76 3.09
CA THR A 308 5.31 -14.98 2.90
C THR A 308 6.13 -14.12 3.85
N GLY A 309 6.74 -14.76 4.85
CA GLY A 309 7.78 -14.16 5.68
C GLY A 309 9.18 -14.33 5.09
N ASN A 310 10.18 -13.81 5.79
CA ASN A 310 11.56 -13.76 5.29
C ASN A 310 12.60 -14.02 6.39
N ALA A 311 13.16 -12.98 6.97
CA ALA A 311 14.24 -13.06 7.95
C ALA A 311 13.77 -12.37 9.22
N GLY A 312 13.48 -13.17 10.23
CA GLY A 312 12.81 -12.71 11.43
C GLY A 312 12.11 -13.88 12.10
N ASN A 313 11.39 -13.62 13.18
CA ASN A 313 10.49 -14.62 13.73
C ASN A 313 9.09 -14.07 13.49
N GLU A 314 8.34 -14.70 12.60
CA GLU A 314 7.01 -14.24 12.21
C GLU A 314 5.89 -14.94 12.99
N LEU A 315 4.72 -14.32 13.05
CA LEU A 315 3.45 -14.96 13.41
C LEU A 315 2.57 -15.05 12.18
N PHE A 316 2.30 -16.26 11.73
CA PHE A 316 1.41 -16.54 10.61
C PHE A 316 0.04 -16.98 11.10
N VAL A 317 -0.98 -16.22 10.69
CA VAL A 317 -2.38 -16.56 10.81
C VAL A 317 -2.91 -16.72 9.38
N GLY A 318 -3.15 -17.95 8.93
CA GLY A 318 -3.83 -18.17 7.64
C GLY A 318 -5.23 -17.58 7.69
N GLY A 319 -6.01 -18.04 8.67
CA GLY A 319 -7.37 -17.59 8.91
C GLY A 319 -8.38 -18.66 8.50
N GLU A 320 -9.58 -18.27 8.09
CA GLU A 320 -10.55 -19.18 7.49
C GLU A 320 -10.30 -19.30 5.99
N GLY A 321 -9.87 -20.47 5.51
CA GLY A 321 -9.38 -20.54 4.14
C GLY A 321 -8.71 -21.84 3.75
N ASN A 322 -8.02 -21.83 2.61
CA ASN A 322 -7.00 -22.82 2.32
C ASN A 322 -5.71 -22.09 1.97
N ASP A 323 -4.93 -21.80 3.00
CA ASP A 323 -3.87 -20.81 2.88
C ASP A 323 -2.54 -21.42 2.46
N VAL A 324 -1.70 -20.60 1.86
CA VAL A 324 -0.32 -20.93 1.52
C VAL A 324 0.64 -20.09 2.34
N ILE A 325 1.30 -20.73 3.31
CA ILE A 325 2.24 -20.08 4.21
C ILE A 325 3.67 -20.44 3.81
N ARG A 326 4.51 -19.43 3.59
CA ARG A 326 5.96 -19.56 3.38
C ARG A 326 6.66 -18.90 4.55
N THR A 327 7.29 -19.70 5.39
CA THR A 327 7.75 -19.20 6.69
C THR A 327 9.03 -18.38 6.59
N GLY A 328 9.91 -18.68 5.63
CA GLY A 328 11.23 -18.06 5.58
C GLY A 328 12.20 -18.73 6.55
N ASN A 329 13.10 -17.96 7.16
CA ASN A 329 13.98 -18.44 8.22
C ASN A 329 13.67 -17.73 9.53
N GLY A 330 13.87 -18.46 10.63
CA GLY A 330 13.71 -17.99 12.01
C GLY A 330 12.71 -18.85 12.77
N ALA A 331 12.55 -18.54 14.06
CA ALA A 331 11.69 -19.29 14.96
C ALA A 331 10.23 -18.85 14.84
N ASP A 332 9.57 -19.21 13.74
CA ASP A 332 8.23 -18.73 13.41
C ASP A 332 7.13 -19.38 14.25
N ILE A 333 6.02 -18.68 14.41
CA ILE A 333 4.80 -19.18 15.04
C ILE A 333 3.72 -19.30 13.97
N ILE A 334 3.30 -20.53 13.67
CA ILE A 334 2.17 -20.81 12.80
C ILE A 334 0.98 -21.11 13.70
N VAL A 335 -0.02 -20.24 13.73
CA VAL A 335 -1.27 -20.52 14.46
C VAL A 335 -2.25 -21.23 13.54
N PHE A 336 -2.91 -22.27 14.06
CA PHE A 336 -3.89 -23.03 13.28
C PHE A 336 -4.97 -23.59 14.21
N ASN A 337 -6.18 -23.10 14.05
CA ASN A 337 -7.34 -23.56 14.79
C ASN A 337 -8.16 -24.56 13.98
N ARG A 338 -9.03 -25.28 14.67
CA ARG A 338 -10.10 -25.99 13.97
C ARG A 338 -11.12 -24.97 13.48
N GLY A 339 -11.45 -25.02 12.19
CA GLY A 339 -12.24 -24.00 11.50
C GLY A 339 -11.45 -23.30 10.39
N ASP A 340 -10.12 -23.32 10.49
CA ASP A 340 -9.22 -22.57 9.60
C ASP A 340 -9.12 -23.19 8.21
N GLY A 341 -9.53 -24.46 8.03
CA GLY A 341 -9.58 -25.11 6.72
C GLY A 341 -8.33 -25.93 6.37
N ASN A 342 -7.81 -25.81 5.15
CA ASN A 342 -6.76 -26.71 4.63
C ASN A 342 -5.48 -26.00 4.18
N ASP A 343 -4.60 -25.75 5.14
CA ASP A 343 -3.42 -24.94 4.89
C ASP A 343 -2.23 -25.75 4.39
N THR A 344 -1.40 -25.08 3.62
CA THR A 344 -0.14 -25.60 3.09
C THR A 344 1.03 -24.76 3.56
N VAL A 345 1.93 -25.38 4.32
CA VAL A 345 3.15 -24.72 4.82
C VAL A 345 4.36 -25.17 4.01
N TYR A 346 5.03 -24.20 3.43
CA TYR A 346 6.39 -24.31 2.89
C TYR A 346 7.37 -23.76 3.92
N GLY A 347 7.88 -24.64 4.77
CA GLY A 347 8.85 -24.27 5.78
C GLY A 347 10.24 -23.99 5.20
N GLY A 348 11.01 -23.20 5.94
CA GLY A 348 12.45 -23.04 5.77
C GLY A 348 13.25 -24.35 5.97
N THR A 349 14.58 -24.22 5.98
CA THR A 349 15.48 -25.35 6.24
C THR A 349 15.99 -25.42 7.67
N ASP A 350 15.65 -24.42 8.47
CA ASP A 350 15.74 -24.42 9.92
C ASP A 350 14.67 -25.31 10.55
N THR A 351 14.78 -25.53 11.85
CA THR A 351 13.95 -26.48 12.62
C THR A 351 13.60 -25.87 13.97
N ASP A 352 12.99 -24.70 13.95
CA ASP A 352 12.68 -23.87 15.11
C ASP A 352 11.23 -23.40 15.17
N ASN A 353 10.45 -23.63 14.11
CA ASN A 353 9.06 -23.19 14.06
C ASN A 353 8.20 -23.90 15.10
N THR A 354 7.16 -23.19 15.52
CA THR A 354 6.14 -23.68 16.43
C THR A 354 4.80 -23.72 15.70
N LEU A 355 4.17 -24.89 15.68
CA LEU A 355 2.75 -24.99 15.34
C LEU A 355 1.93 -24.79 16.63
N SER A 356 1.09 -23.76 16.69
CA SER A 356 0.23 -23.45 17.83
C SER A 356 -1.23 -23.73 17.50
N LEU A 357 -1.81 -24.73 18.16
CA LEU A 357 -3.18 -25.16 17.91
C LEU A 357 -4.19 -24.64 18.93
N GLY A 358 -5.40 -24.33 18.49
CA GLY A 358 -6.53 -23.92 19.34
C GLY A 358 -7.90 -24.26 18.74
N GLY A 359 -8.93 -23.47 19.03
CA GLY A 359 -10.25 -23.59 18.39
C GLY A 359 -11.08 -24.82 18.79
N ASN A 360 -11.27 -25.09 20.09
CA ASN A 360 -12.15 -26.19 20.55
C ASN A 360 -11.73 -27.60 20.11
N ILE A 361 -10.44 -27.81 19.81
CA ILE A 361 -9.90 -29.14 19.52
C ILE A 361 -9.91 -30.05 20.75
N ARG A 362 -9.82 -31.36 20.50
CA ARG A 362 -9.46 -32.37 21.50
C ARG A 362 -8.23 -33.10 20.99
N TYR A 363 -7.37 -33.60 21.87
CA TYR A 363 -6.20 -34.38 21.44
C TYR A 363 -6.56 -35.62 20.60
N LYS A 364 -7.73 -36.21 20.84
CA LYS A 364 -8.24 -37.33 20.03
C LYS A 364 -8.64 -36.95 18.60
N ASP A 365 -8.79 -35.65 18.32
CA ASP A 365 -9.10 -35.14 16.98
C ASP A 365 -7.81 -34.88 16.19
N ILE A 366 -6.65 -34.80 16.85
CA ILE A 366 -5.35 -34.55 16.23
C ILE A 366 -4.76 -35.86 15.71
N ALA A 367 -4.47 -35.92 14.41
CA ALA A 367 -3.85 -37.08 13.80
C ALA A 367 -2.86 -36.69 12.71
N LEU A 368 -1.74 -37.43 12.65
CA LEU A 368 -0.75 -37.32 11.58
C LEU A 368 -1.07 -38.31 10.46
N SER A 369 -0.77 -37.89 9.23
CA SER A 369 -0.76 -38.74 8.05
C SER A 369 0.38 -38.31 7.11
N ARG A 370 0.66 -39.13 6.11
CA ARG A 370 1.64 -38.82 5.07
C ARG A 370 0.94 -38.83 3.72
N ASP A 371 1.09 -37.73 2.99
CA ASP A 371 0.64 -37.62 1.61
C ASP A 371 1.84 -37.36 0.70
N GLY A 372 2.25 -38.37 -0.06
CA GLY A 372 3.45 -38.31 -0.89
C GLY A 372 4.73 -37.97 -0.11
N LYS A 373 5.25 -36.75 -0.30
CA LYS A 373 6.42 -36.21 0.40
C LYS A 373 6.06 -35.29 1.58
N ASN A 374 4.77 -35.04 1.80
CA ASN A 374 4.29 -34.09 2.79
C ASN A 374 3.94 -34.81 4.09
N LEU A 375 4.14 -34.13 5.22
CA LEU A 375 3.55 -34.48 6.50
C LEU A 375 2.24 -33.70 6.63
N VAL A 376 1.16 -34.36 7.02
CA VAL A 376 -0.14 -33.70 7.21
C VAL A 376 -0.60 -33.92 8.64
N LEU A 377 -0.94 -32.83 9.33
CA LEU A 377 -1.61 -32.87 10.63
C LEU A 377 -3.07 -32.48 10.41
N SER A 378 -3.99 -33.36 10.79
CA SER A 378 -5.43 -33.08 10.76
C SER A 378 -5.95 -32.78 12.16
N VAL A 379 -6.87 -31.81 12.28
CA VAL A 379 -7.61 -31.49 13.51
C VAL A 379 -9.10 -31.78 13.31
N GLY A 380 -9.46 -33.06 13.37
CA GLY A 380 -10.82 -33.53 13.08
C GLY A 380 -10.97 -34.07 11.67
N GLU A 381 -12.12 -33.77 11.03
CA GLU A 381 -12.49 -34.34 9.73
C GLU A 381 -12.33 -33.38 8.54
N HIS A 382 -12.32 -32.06 8.78
CA HIS A 382 -12.37 -31.05 7.72
C HIS A 382 -11.13 -30.16 7.67
N ASP A 383 -10.38 -30.08 8.76
CA ASP A 383 -9.29 -29.14 8.93
C ASP A 383 -7.96 -29.87 8.96
N GLN A 384 -6.98 -29.39 8.20
CA GLN A 384 -5.64 -29.94 8.18
C GLN A 384 -4.59 -28.88 7.82
N ILE A 385 -3.37 -29.11 8.27
CA ILE A 385 -2.20 -28.35 7.87
C ILE A 385 -1.15 -29.30 7.29
N ALA A 386 -0.71 -29.01 6.07
CA ALA A 386 0.20 -29.83 5.29
C ALA A 386 1.59 -29.19 5.21
N PHE A 387 2.59 -29.81 5.83
CA PHE A 387 3.99 -29.41 5.73
C PHE A 387 4.62 -30.03 4.48
N LYS A 388 4.89 -29.18 3.49
CA LYS A 388 5.42 -29.58 2.19
C LYS A 388 6.82 -30.14 2.30
N ASP A 389 7.08 -31.16 1.50
CA ASP A 389 8.41 -31.75 1.32
C ASP A 389 9.11 -32.27 2.60
N TRP A 390 8.36 -32.42 3.70
CA TRP A 390 8.87 -32.96 4.98
C TRP A 390 9.70 -34.25 4.84
N TYR A 391 9.33 -35.12 3.89
CA TYR A 391 10.00 -36.41 3.63
C TYR A 391 10.94 -36.38 2.41
N LYS A 392 11.23 -35.20 1.86
CA LYS A 392 12.24 -35.01 0.81
C LYS A 392 13.63 -35.13 1.45
N THR A 393 14.58 -35.69 0.71
CA THR A 393 15.89 -36.11 1.26
C THR A 393 17.07 -35.27 0.79
N ASP A 394 16.84 -34.26 -0.06
CA ASP A 394 17.89 -33.38 -0.58
C ASP A 394 18.20 -32.18 0.32
N ALA A 395 17.28 -31.81 1.22
CA ALA A 395 17.48 -30.86 2.30
C ALA A 395 16.60 -31.22 3.51
N ASN A 396 16.77 -30.51 4.62
CA ASN A 396 15.97 -30.71 5.83
C ASN A 396 14.76 -29.76 5.84
N TYR A 397 13.60 -30.24 5.36
CA TYR A 397 12.34 -29.47 5.37
C TYR A 397 11.47 -29.77 6.60
N LYS A 398 12.08 -30.24 7.69
CA LYS A 398 11.38 -30.55 8.95
C LYS A 398 11.28 -29.29 9.80
N SER A 399 10.58 -28.28 9.30
CA SER A 399 10.64 -26.92 9.83
C SER A 399 10.06 -26.74 11.24
N VAL A 400 9.17 -27.63 11.67
CA VAL A 400 8.48 -27.51 12.97
C VAL A 400 9.20 -28.29 14.07
N LEU A 401 9.60 -27.57 15.12
CA LEU A 401 10.19 -28.10 16.34
C LEU A 401 9.17 -28.36 17.44
N ASN A 402 8.30 -27.37 17.67
CA ASN A 402 7.39 -27.36 18.80
C ASN A 402 5.94 -27.50 18.33
N LEU A 403 5.16 -28.28 19.08
CA LEU A 403 3.71 -28.23 19.04
C LEU A 403 3.24 -27.54 20.32
N GLN A 404 2.69 -26.35 20.18
CA GLN A 404 1.96 -25.67 21.24
C GLN A 404 0.47 -25.96 21.09
N VAL A 405 -0.22 -26.17 22.21
CA VAL A 405 -1.69 -26.26 22.24
C VAL A 405 -2.20 -25.27 23.27
N VAL A 406 -3.06 -24.35 22.82
CA VAL A 406 -3.81 -23.43 23.68
C VAL A 406 -4.95 -24.22 24.32
N SER A 407 -4.60 -25.01 25.32
CA SER A 407 -5.48 -26.01 25.91
C SER A 407 -6.69 -25.44 26.62
N GLU A 408 -6.68 -24.19 27.05
CA GLU A 408 -7.88 -23.55 27.59
C GLU A 408 -9.01 -23.35 26.57
N ALA A 409 -8.66 -23.33 25.28
CA ALA A 409 -9.63 -23.33 24.20
C ALA A 409 -10.20 -24.72 23.92
N MET A 410 -9.68 -25.79 24.54
CA MET A 410 -10.09 -27.17 24.23
C MET A 410 -11.40 -27.59 24.89
N LEU A 411 -12.13 -28.45 24.20
CA LEU A 411 -13.26 -29.16 24.80
C LEU A 411 -12.79 -30.13 25.88
N GLY A 412 -13.20 -29.89 27.13
CA GLY A 412 -12.84 -30.71 28.28
C GLY A 412 -11.65 -30.17 29.08
N PHE A 413 -11.16 -28.97 28.76
CA PHE A 413 -10.26 -28.24 29.64
C PHE A 413 -10.88 -28.06 31.02
N ASP A 414 -10.11 -28.36 32.06
CA ASP A 414 -10.48 -28.12 33.44
C ASP A 414 -9.21 -27.86 34.25
N ARG A 415 -9.04 -26.61 34.70
CA ARG A 415 -7.90 -26.15 35.50
C ARG A 415 -7.74 -26.94 36.81
N ALA A 416 -8.79 -27.57 37.32
CA ALA A 416 -8.76 -28.41 38.51
C ALA A 416 -8.49 -29.90 38.19
N SER A 417 -8.39 -30.29 36.92
CA SER A 417 -8.18 -31.67 36.51
C SER A 417 -6.83 -32.21 36.97
N SER A 418 -6.83 -33.51 37.32
CA SER A 418 -5.60 -34.28 37.55
C SER A 418 -4.90 -34.69 36.25
N ASP A 419 -5.59 -34.61 35.11
CA ASP A 419 -4.97 -34.83 33.80
C ASP A 419 -4.08 -33.62 33.47
N MET A 420 -2.78 -33.85 33.46
CA MET A 420 -1.78 -32.82 33.21
C MET A 420 -1.89 -32.17 31.83
N LEU A 421 -2.56 -32.82 30.87
CA LEU A 421 -2.74 -32.30 29.52
C LEU A 421 -3.92 -31.32 29.40
N LEU A 422 -4.78 -31.25 30.42
CA LEU A 422 -6.04 -30.51 30.40
C LEU A 422 -6.18 -29.49 31.55
N ASN A 423 -5.12 -29.27 32.35
CA ASN A 423 -5.20 -28.44 33.56
C ASN A 423 -4.38 -27.15 33.53
N LYS A 424 -3.67 -26.89 32.43
CA LYS A 424 -2.94 -25.63 32.18
C LYS A 424 -3.43 -24.96 30.92
N SER A 425 -3.34 -23.63 30.85
CA SER A 425 -3.83 -22.85 29.70
C SER A 425 -3.10 -23.17 28.39
N VAL A 426 -1.81 -23.48 28.49
CA VAL A 426 -0.94 -23.80 27.34
C VAL A 426 -0.14 -25.07 27.63
N GLN A 427 0.00 -25.93 26.62
CA GLN A 427 0.78 -27.17 26.65
C GLN A 427 1.77 -27.18 25.49
N ASN A 428 3.02 -27.54 25.76
CA ASN A 428 4.08 -27.61 24.75
C ASN A 428 4.61 -29.04 24.63
N PHE A 429 4.82 -29.47 23.40
CA PHE A 429 5.31 -30.80 23.07
C PHE A 429 6.44 -30.72 22.03
N ASP A 430 7.35 -31.69 22.09
CA ASP A 430 8.37 -31.92 21.07
C ASP A 430 7.72 -32.54 19.83
N PHE A 431 7.51 -31.72 18.80
CA PHE A 431 6.86 -32.15 17.57
C PHE A 431 7.72 -33.17 16.80
N THR A 432 9.05 -33.02 16.85
CA THR A 432 9.98 -33.96 16.22
C THR A 432 9.84 -35.35 16.84
N SER A 433 9.74 -35.45 18.17
CA SER A 433 9.47 -36.72 18.87
C SER A 433 8.11 -37.32 18.47
N ILE A 434 7.08 -36.50 18.29
CA ILE A 434 5.76 -36.96 17.82
C ILE A 434 5.86 -37.57 16.42
N VAL A 435 6.50 -36.86 15.49
CA VAL A 435 6.65 -37.33 14.10
C VAL A 435 7.53 -38.58 14.04
N ASN A 436 8.59 -38.67 14.85
CA ASN A 436 9.41 -39.88 14.94
C ASN A 436 8.59 -41.09 15.41
N ALA A 437 7.69 -40.92 16.37
CA ALA A 437 6.80 -41.99 16.82
C ALA A 437 5.79 -42.40 15.72
N PHE A 438 5.24 -41.44 14.97
CA PHE A 438 4.43 -41.71 13.79
C PHE A 438 5.20 -42.50 12.72
N ASP A 439 6.42 -42.07 12.39
CA ASP A 439 7.25 -42.74 11.39
C ASP A 439 7.64 -44.17 11.82
N GLN A 440 7.90 -44.39 13.12
CA GLN A 440 8.10 -45.74 13.68
C GLN A 440 6.84 -46.60 13.60
N ALA A 441 5.66 -46.04 13.88
CA ALA A 441 4.39 -46.75 13.76
C ALA A 441 4.13 -47.16 12.31
N ARG A 442 4.38 -46.26 11.36
CA ARG A 442 4.29 -46.53 9.92
C ARG A 442 5.29 -47.60 9.48
N GLY A 443 6.53 -47.57 9.96
CA GLY A 443 7.57 -48.56 9.62
C GLY A 443 7.31 -49.97 10.17
N LYS A 444 6.50 -50.13 11.23
CA LYS A 444 6.07 -51.42 11.76
C LYS A 444 4.90 -52.04 10.97
N GLN A 445 4.20 -51.24 10.17
CA GLN A 445 3.22 -51.72 9.19
C GLN A 445 3.93 -51.89 7.85
N SER A 446 4.45 -53.10 7.61
CA SER A 446 5.12 -53.46 6.36
C SER A 446 4.20 -53.26 5.14
N ASP A 447 4.58 -52.37 4.23
CA ASP A 447 4.27 -52.36 2.79
C ASP A 447 2.80 -52.42 2.30
N ASP A 448 1.80 -51.98 3.09
CA ASP A 448 0.44 -51.77 2.54
C ASP A 448 0.01 -50.30 2.43
N GLY A 449 0.82 -49.35 2.91
CA GLY A 449 0.50 -47.92 2.86
C GLY A 449 -0.76 -47.51 3.64
N SER A 450 -1.20 -48.29 4.64
CA SER A 450 -2.54 -48.16 5.25
C SER A 450 -2.68 -47.28 6.50
N LEU A 451 -1.60 -46.72 7.08
CA LEU A 451 -1.75 -45.81 8.23
C LEU A 451 -2.27 -44.45 7.74
N LYS A 452 -3.56 -44.41 7.43
CA LYS A 452 -4.24 -43.23 6.87
C LYS A 452 -4.34 -42.09 7.88
N LYS A 453 -4.45 -42.41 9.17
CA LYS A 453 -4.43 -41.45 10.29
C LYS A 453 -3.81 -42.11 11.52
N TRP A 454 -2.83 -41.45 12.14
CA TRP A 454 -2.22 -41.87 13.39
C TRP A 454 -2.48 -40.83 14.48
N ASN A 455 -3.25 -41.21 15.49
CA ASN A 455 -3.61 -40.29 16.56
C ASN A 455 -2.39 -39.98 17.45
N VAL A 456 -2.19 -38.69 17.76
CA VAL A 456 -1.03 -38.22 18.53
C VAL A 456 -1.05 -38.64 20.00
N MET A 457 -2.21 -38.99 20.58
CA MET A 457 -2.34 -39.45 21.97
C MET A 457 -1.44 -40.63 22.31
N ASN A 458 -1.02 -41.40 21.31
CA ASN A 458 -0.08 -42.50 21.48
C ASN A 458 1.29 -42.09 22.04
N THR A 459 1.65 -40.80 21.95
CA THR A 459 2.97 -40.30 22.37
C THR A 459 2.95 -38.98 23.14
N LEU A 460 1.82 -38.28 23.25
CA LEU A 460 1.77 -36.92 23.83
C LEU A 460 2.44 -36.80 25.20
N LEU A 461 2.21 -37.76 26.11
CA LEU A 461 2.86 -37.74 27.44
C LEU A 461 4.38 -37.92 27.37
N ASN A 462 4.88 -38.68 26.40
CA ASN A 462 6.31 -38.90 26.22
C ASN A 462 7.01 -37.73 25.51
N SER A 463 6.26 -36.95 24.74
CA SER A 463 6.74 -35.77 24.04
C SER A 463 6.44 -34.45 24.77
N HIS A 464 5.86 -34.50 25.97
CA HIS A 464 5.53 -33.30 26.75
C HIS A 464 6.80 -32.58 27.20
N LEU A 465 6.87 -31.28 26.93
CA LEU A 465 8.02 -30.42 27.27
C LEU A 465 7.70 -29.54 28.48
N SER A 466 6.59 -28.83 28.42
CA SER A 466 6.20 -27.87 29.46
C SER A 466 4.71 -27.56 29.40
N ALA A 467 4.21 -26.93 30.46
CA ALA A 467 2.85 -26.43 30.55
C ALA A 467 2.86 -25.10 31.30
N SER A 468 1.94 -24.19 30.95
CA SER A 468 1.92 -22.84 31.52
C SER A 468 0.50 -22.30 31.63
N ASP A 469 0.27 -21.49 32.68
CA ASP A 469 -0.95 -20.69 32.84
C ASP A 469 -0.72 -19.22 32.48
N THR A 470 0.52 -18.83 32.27
CA THR A 470 0.93 -17.42 32.25
C THR A 470 1.87 -17.09 31.11
N ALA A 471 2.17 -18.02 30.22
CA ALA A 471 3.08 -17.78 29.11
C ALA A 471 2.81 -18.69 27.91
N ALA A 472 3.03 -18.17 26.71
CA ALA A 472 2.90 -18.89 25.44
C ALA A 472 4.00 -18.47 24.45
N LEU A 473 4.44 -19.39 23.59
CA LEU A 473 5.15 -19.06 22.36
C LEU A 473 4.18 -18.27 21.45
N GLY A 474 4.65 -17.18 20.85
CA GLY A 474 3.78 -16.19 20.19
C GLY A 474 2.98 -15.29 21.15
N GLY A 475 3.18 -15.44 22.46
CA GLY A 475 2.63 -14.53 23.48
C GLY A 475 1.11 -14.39 23.42
N ASP A 476 0.64 -13.16 23.64
CA ASP A 476 -0.79 -12.83 23.64
C ASP A 476 -1.45 -13.06 22.27
N LEU A 477 -0.71 -12.89 21.16
CA LEU A 477 -1.25 -13.06 19.81
C LEU A 477 -1.66 -14.51 19.55
N ALA A 478 -0.74 -15.45 19.72
CA ALA A 478 -1.02 -16.87 19.50
C ALA A 478 -2.07 -17.43 20.49
N HIS A 479 -2.05 -16.91 21.72
CA HIS A 479 -3.02 -17.29 22.74
C HIS A 479 -4.44 -16.75 22.46
N GLN A 480 -4.55 -15.47 22.06
CA GLN A 480 -5.82 -14.85 21.70
C GLN A 480 -6.43 -15.49 20.45
N TYR A 481 -5.62 -15.70 19.41
CA TYR A 481 -6.10 -16.41 18.22
C TYR A 481 -6.52 -17.84 18.59
N GLY A 482 -5.71 -18.57 19.35
CA GLY A 482 -6.04 -19.94 19.77
C GLY A 482 -7.35 -20.07 20.57
N THR A 483 -7.71 -19.05 21.34
CA THR A 483 -8.95 -19.02 22.14
C THR A 483 -10.17 -18.51 21.39
N SER A 484 -9.98 -17.56 20.48
CA SER A 484 -11.09 -16.78 19.89
C SER A 484 -11.29 -17.01 18.39
N GLY A 485 -10.28 -17.55 17.69
CA GLY A 485 -10.30 -17.73 16.23
C GLY A 485 -10.07 -16.46 15.44
N ASN A 486 -9.73 -15.34 16.09
CA ASN A 486 -9.38 -14.07 15.45
C ASN A 486 -8.63 -13.18 16.47
N LEU A 487 -8.05 -12.10 15.96
CA LEU A 487 -7.39 -11.06 16.74
C LEU A 487 -8.25 -9.79 16.90
N THR A 488 -9.49 -9.81 16.40
CA THR A 488 -10.38 -8.63 16.36
C THR A 488 -10.54 -7.96 17.71
N GLY A 489 -10.33 -6.64 17.73
CA GLY A 489 -10.44 -5.79 18.91
C GLY A 489 -9.21 -5.81 19.81
N MET A 490 -8.16 -6.57 19.48
CA MET A 490 -6.84 -6.41 20.11
C MET A 490 -6.26 -5.04 19.70
N ASN A 491 -5.60 -4.39 20.64
CA ASN A 491 -4.93 -3.13 20.44
C ASN A 491 -3.63 -3.32 19.63
N PHE A 492 -3.37 -2.43 18.67
CA PHE A 492 -2.15 -2.48 17.85
C PHE A 492 -0.85 -2.39 18.67
N THR A 493 -0.78 -1.51 19.67
CA THR A 493 0.38 -1.43 20.58
C THR A 493 0.58 -2.73 21.35
N ALA A 494 -0.51 -3.40 21.76
CA ALA A 494 -0.39 -4.69 22.43
C ALA A 494 0.17 -5.78 21.51
N ALA A 495 -0.22 -5.81 20.23
CA ALA A 495 0.39 -6.69 19.23
C ALA A 495 1.87 -6.38 19.03
N GLN A 496 2.21 -5.10 18.89
CA GLN A 496 3.59 -4.65 18.75
C GLN A 496 4.47 -4.95 19.97
N ASP A 497 3.93 -4.87 21.18
CA ASP A 497 4.65 -5.26 22.40
C ASP A 497 5.09 -6.73 22.34
N VAL A 498 4.29 -7.60 21.72
CA VAL A 498 4.60 -9.02 21.55
C VAL A 498 5.71 -9.19 20.50
N LEU A 499 5.56 -8.57 19.33
CA LEU A 499 6.52 -8.70 18.22
C LEU A 499 7.91 -8.13 18.57
N ASN A 500 7.95 -7.05 19.35
CA ASN A 500 9.18 -6.35 19.75
C ASN A 500 10.00 -7.08 20.84
N VAL A 501 9.52 -8.20 21.39
CA VAL A 501 10.32 -8.97 22.34
C VAL A 501 11.51 -9.60 21.62
N SER A 502 12.73 -9.39 22.12
CA SER A 502 13.97 -9.85 21.48
C SER A 502 14.09 -11.37 21.30
N GLN A 503 13.22 -12.15 21.94
CA GLN A 503 13.12 -13.61 21.85
C GLN A 503 11.72 -14.05 21.43
N PHE A 504 10.97 -13.17 20.73
CA PHE A 504 9.73 -13.52 20.06
C PHE A 504 9.95 -14.78 19.23
N GLY A 505 8.95 -15.68 19.17
CA GLY A 505 9.10 -16.97 18.48
C GLY A 505 9.91 -18.04 19.23
N ALA A 506 11.07 -17.67 19.79
CA ALA A 506 12.02 -18.61 20.40
C ALA A 506 11.75 -18.89 21.90
N GLN A 507 11.11 -17.97 22.62
CA GLN A 507 10.77 -18.13 24.04
C GLN A 507 9.32 -17.77 24.32
N ALA A 508 8.73 -18.47 25.29
CA ALA A 508 7.38 -18.18 25.75
C ALA A 508 7.34 -16.80 26.43
N GLN A 509 6.38 -15.97 26.01
CA GLN A 509 6.17 -14.63 26.53
C GLN A 509 5.03 -14.62 27.54
N THR A 510 5.06 -13.69 28.48
CA THR A 510 4.04 -13.61 29.54
C THR A 510 2.70 -13.18 28.96
N LEU A 511 1.63 -13.88 29.34
CA LEU A 511 0.26 -13.57 28.94
C LEU A 511 -0.31 -12.44 29.80
N ARG A 512 -0.90 -11.44 29.14
CA ARG A 512 -1.63 -10.34 29.77
C ARG A 512 -3.13 -10.65 29.82
N PRO A 513 -3.86 -10.10 30.80
CA PRO A 513 -5.32 -10.22 30.83
C PRO A 513 -5.95 -9.55 29.60
N LEU A 514 -7.02 -10.14 29.04
CA LEU A 514 -7.72 -9.63 27.85
C LEU A 514 -8.08 -8.14 27.93
N GLN A 515 -8.50 -7.65 29.11
CA GLN A 515 -8.81 -6.23 29.30
C GLN A 515 -7.63 -5.30 28.98
N GLY A 516 -6.40 -5.75 29.20
CA GLY A 516 -5.18 -5.01 28.87
C GLY A 516 -4.73 -5.18 27.42
N LEU A 517 -5.37 -6.08 26.67
CA LEU A 517 -5.11 -6.31 25.24
C LEU A 517 -6.11 -5.57 24.36
N GLN A 518 -7.26 -5.16 24.90
CA GLN A 518 -8.35 -4.56 24.14
C GLN A 518 -8.40 -3.03 24.29
N GLY A 519 -8.95 -2.38 23.26
CA GLY A 519 -9.18 -0.92 23.24
C GLY A 519 -8.02 -0.12 22.65
N GLY A 520 -7.94 1.16 23.01
CA GLY A 520 -6.96 2.11 22.46
C GLY A 520 -7.40 2.77 21.15
N ALA A 521 -6.50 3.55 20.54
CA ALA A 521 -6.83 4.39 19.38
C ALA A 521 -6.92 3.60 18.06
N VAL A 522 -6.19 2.48 17.98
CA VAL A 522 -6.12 1.60 16.80
C VAL A 522 -6.23 0.15 17.26
N THR A 523 -7.09 -0.62 16.61
CA THR A 523 -7.38 -2.03 16.92
C THR A 523 -7.29 -2.88 15.67
N LEU A 524 -6.90 -4.13 15.84
CA LEU A 524 -6.92 -5.18 14.81
C LEU A 524 -8.35 -5.59 14.47
#